data_AF-A0A3M0BYJ3-F1
#
_entry.id   AF-A0A3M0BYJ3-F1
#
_cell.length_a   1.000
_cell.length_b   1.000
_cell.length_c   1.000
_cell.angle_alpha   90.00
_cell.angle_beta   90.00
_cell.angle_gamma   90.00
#
_symmetry.space_group_name_H-M   'P 1'
#
loop_
_entity.id
_entity.type
_entity.pdbx_description
1 polymer ?
#
loop_
_entity_poly.entity_id
_entity_poly.type
_entity_poly.pdbx_seq_one_letter_code
_entity_poly.pdbx_strand_id
1 'polypeptide(L)'
;MSKAMTFLKMRAKQLHRLAASGNDGALAYLSNRFTGPMDAASVRRRHALAAVAGDAGFRGWPHAKAVLSGDPVDDFGTALVPHRCMVHWNIWLASYEEAHAIRREKSGFLLAYRKDFVVVDDHFIVTLGLAPEDADWKRMGRDWVHPADAPARDRLYLKLFRKQVDAAVVT
;
A
#
# COMPACT_ATOMS: atom_id res chain seq x y z
N MET A 1 13.55 -5.05 10.80
CA MET A 1 12.30 -5.70 10.34
C MET A 1 11.32 -4.61 9.92
N SER A 2 10.74 -4.67 8.72
CA SER A 2 9.79 -3.66 8.22
C SER A 2 8.58 -3.51 9.16
N LYS A 3 8.32 -2.28 9.61
CA LYS A 3 7.20 -1.93 10.47
C LYS A 3 5.88 -2.03 9.71
N ALA A 4 5.86 -1.59 8.45
CA ALA A 4 4.68 -1.70 7.59
C ALA A 4 4.27 -3.17 7.37
N MET A 5 5.23 -4.03 7.04
CA MET A 5 4.98 -5.47 6.88
C MET A 5 4.49 -6.11 8.19
N THR A 6 5.05 -5.70 9.33
CA THR A 6 4.63 -6.18 10.65
C THR A 6 3.20 -5.79 10.97
N PHE A 7 2.81 -4.56 10.62
CA PHE A 7 1.44 -4.08 10.75
C PHE A 7 0.44 -4.90 9.92
N LEU A 8 0.73 -5.16 8.64
CA LEU A 8 -0.14 -6.00 7.80
C LEU A 8 -0.31 -7.42 8.36
N LYS A 9 0.78 -8.04 8.85
CA LYS A 9 0.71 -9.36 9.50
C LYS A 9 -0.14 -9.36 10.76
N MET A 10 -0.09 -8.28 11.53
CA MET A 10 -0.90 -8.10 12.75
C MET A 10 -2.38 -8.00 12.39
N ARG A 11 -2.74 -7.13 11.43
CA ARG A 11 -4.13 -6.98 10.95
C ARG A 11 -4.69 -8.28 10.37
N ALA A 12 -3.91 -9.00 9.57
CA ALA A 12 -4.31 -10.31 9.06
C ALA A 12 -4.53 -11.35 10.18
N LYS A 13 -3.73 -11.31 11.25
CA LYS A 13 -3.92 -12.19 12.42
C LYS A 13 -5.21 -11.86 13.17
N GLN A 14 -5.55 -10.58 13.30
CA GLN A 14 -6.81 -10.14 13.92
C GLN A 14 -8.01 -10.58 13.08
N LEU A 15 -8.01 -10.29 11.78
CA LEU A 15 -9.07 -10.70 10.85
C LEU A 15 -9.28 -12.22 10.85
N HIS A 16 -8.19 -12.99 10.80
CA HIS A 16 -8.27 -14.46 10.88
C HIS A 16 -8.93 -14.94 12.16
N ARG A 17 -8.62 -14.33 13.32
CA ARG A 17 -9.20 -14.72 14.60
C ARG A 17 -10.70 -14.41 14.66
N LEU A 18 -11.12 -13.26 14.14
CA LEU A 18 -12.54 -12.88 14.06
C LEU A 18 -13.32 -13.84 13.16
N ALA A 19 -12.81 -14.12 11.97
CA ALA A 19 -13.45 -15.07 11.06
C ALA A 19 -13.51 -16.49 11.64
N ALA A 20 -12.43 -16.96 12.27
CA ALA A 20 -12.37 -18.27 12.91
C ALA A 20 -13.28 -18.38 14.15
N SER A 21 -13.69 -17.27 14.76
CA SER A 21 -14.71 -17.26 15.82
C SER A 21 -16.15 -17.19 15.30
N GLY A 22 -16.36 -17.32 13.99
CA GLY A 22 -17.69 -17.25 13.37
C GLY A 22 -18.25 -15.84 13.26
N ASN A 23 -17.41 -14.80 13.24
CA ASN A 23 -17.90 -13.43 13.03
C ASN A 23 -18.40 -13.24 11.60
N ASP A 24 -19.69 -12.97 11.43
CA ASP A 24 -20.35 -12.84 10.12
C ASP A 24 -19.73 -11.75 9.24
N GLY A 25 -19.40 -10.59 9.82
CA GLY A 25 -18.77 -9.49 9.09
C GLY A 25 -17.40 -9.88 8.51
N ALA A 26 -16.56 -10.50 9.32
CA ALA A 26 -15.25 -10.98 8.88
C ALA A 26 -15.35 -12.10 7.82
N LEU A 27 -16.34 -12.99 7.95
CA LEU A 27 -16.59 -14.06 6.98
C LEU A 27 -17.14 -13.51 5.66
N ALA A 28 -18.06 -12.55 5.70
CA ALA A 28 -18.59 -11.87 4.52
C ALA A 28 -17.49 -11.06 3.81
N TYR A 29 -16.70 -10.30 4.57
CA TYR A 29 -15.55 -9.54 4.07
C TYR A 29 -14.55 -10.44 3.31
N LEU A 30 -14.25 -11.63 3.85
CA LEU A 30 -13.36 -12.60 3.22
C LEU A 30 -14.03 -13.26 2.01
N SER A 31 -15.29 -13.70 2.14
CA SER A 31 -16.04 -14.34 1.04
C SER A 31 -16.15 -13.45 -0.19
N ASN A 32 -16.28 -12.14 -0.01
CA ASN A 32 -16.32 -11.18 -1.14
C ASN A 32 -15.00 -11.07 -1.92
N ARG A 33 -13.89 -11.61 -1.39
CA ARG A 33 -12.55 -11.52 -1.98
C ARG A 33 -12.03 -12.84 -2.55
N PHE A 34 -12.72 -13.95 -2.28
CA PHE A 34 -12.29 -15.27 -2.69
C PHE A 34 -13.42 -16.03 -3.35
N THR A 35 -13.08 -16.99 -4.21
CA THR A 35 -14.08 -17.82 -4.87
C THR A 35 -14.71 -18.78 -3.88
N GLY A 36 -16.04 -18.72 -3.76
CA GLY A 36 -16.83 -19.61 -2.91
C GLY A 36 -17.08 -19.04 -1.50
N PRO A 37 -18.12 -19.53 -0.81
CA PRO A 37 -18.42 -19.10 0.55
C PRO A 37 -17.31 -19.51 1.50
N MET A 38 -16.92 -18.60 2.40
CA MET A 38 -16.01 -18.91 3.50
C MET A 38 -16.79 -19.07 4.80
N ASP A 39 -16.44 -20.11 5.55
CA ASP A 39 -16.91 -20.37 6.90
C ASP A 39 -15.73 -20.37 7.90
N ALA A 40 -16.05 -20.41 9.20
CA ALA A 40 -15.04 -20.38 10.24
C ALA A 40 -14.01 -21.53 10.14
N ALA A 41 -14.42 -22.70 9.61
CA ALA A 41 -13.57 -23.89 9.50
C ALA A 41 -12.62 -23.84 8.29
N SER A 42 -13.04 -23.21 7.19
CA SER A 42 -12.31 -23.09 5.93
C SER A 42 -11.38 -21.88 5.89
N VAL A 43 -11.66 -20.83 6.68
CA VAL A 43 -10.77 -19.67 6.76
C VAL A 43 -9.40 -20.05 7.30
N ARG A 44 -8.36 -19.66 6.57
CA ARG A 44 -6.95 -19.84 6.94
C ARG A 44 -6.27 -18.48 7.02
N ARG A 45 -5.20 -18.40 7.81
CA ARG A 45 -4.39 -17.18 7.94
C ARG A 45 -3.88 -16.62 6.60
N ARG A 46 -3.65 -17.47 5.59
CA ARG A 46 -3.28 -17.05 4.24
C ARG A 46 -4.37 -16.23 3.54
N HIS A 47 -5.66 -16.52 3.78
CA HIS A 47 -6.78 -15.77 3.20
C HIS A 47 -6.81 -14.36 3.78
N ALA A 48 -6.70 -14.26 5.12
CA ALA A 48 -6.64 -12.96 5.80
C ALA A 48 -5.40 -12.14 5.39
N LEU A 49 -4.24 -12.78 5.19
CA LEU A 49 -3.04 -12.09 4.69
C LEU A 49 -3.21 -11.58 3.26
N ALA A 50 -3.80 -12.38 2.37
CA ALA A 50 -4.06 -11.96 1.00
C ALA A 50 -5.08 -10.81 0.95
N ALA A 51 -6.15 -10.87 1.75
CA ALA A 51 -7.16 -9.81 1.81
C ALA A 51 -6.59 -8.48 2.32
N VAL A 52 -5.85 -8.49 3.43
CA VAL A 52 -5.20 -7.28 3.98
C VAL A 52 -4.15 -6.71 3.03
N ALA A 53 -3.41 -7.56 2.30
CA ALA A 53 -2.50 -7.10 1.25
C ALA A 53 -3.26 -6.44 0.08
N GLY A 54 -4.41 -7.01 -0.31
CA GLY A 54 -5.34 -6.45 -1.30
C GLY A 54 -5.79 -5.05 -0.94
N ASP A 55 -6.26 -4.86 0.28
CA ASP A 55 -6.75 -3.56 0.77
C ASP A 55 -5.65 -2.50 0.85
N ALA A 56 -4.41 -2.93 1.08
CA ALA A 56 -3.24 -2.07 1.02
C ALA A 56 -2.80 -1.75 -0.42
N GLY A 57 -3.49 -2.27 -1.44
CA GLY A 57 -3.22 -2.01 -2.86
C GLY A 57 -2.27 -3.02 -3.53
N PHE A 58 -2.01 -4.19 -2.93
CA PHE A 58 -1.17 -5.23 -3.51
C PHE A 58 -2.00 -6.37 -4.11
N ARG A 59 -1.46 -7.04 -5.14
CA ARG A 59 -2.06 -8.26 -5.72
C ARG A 59 -2.22 -9.42 -4.72
N GLY A 60 -1.47 -9.40 -3.63
CA GLY A 60 -1.49 -10.43 -2.59
C GLY A 60 -0.25 -10.37 -1.71
N TRP A 61 -0.16 -11.29 -0.75
CA TRP A 61 0.91 -11.28 0.24
C TRP A 61 2.34 -11.42 -0.34
N PRO A 62 2.62 -12.32 -1.30
CA PRO A 62 3.96 -12.41 -1.89
C PRO A 62 4.40 -11.10 -2.55
N HIS A 63 3.48 -10.44 -3.27
CA HIS A 63 3.73 -9.15 -3.91
C HIS A 63 3.99 -8.05 -2.87
N ALA A 64 3.16 -7.95 -1.83
CA ALA A 64 3.38 -7.00 -0.74
C ALA A 64 4.74 -7.20 -0.06
N LYS A 65 5.13 -8.45 0.19
CA LYS A 65 6.43 -8.77 0.79
C LYS A 65 7.59 -8.30 -0.09
N ALA A 66 7.54 -8.58 -1.40
CA ALA A 66 8.59 -8.18 -2.33
C ALA A 66 8.73 -6.65 -2.40
N VAL A 67 7.63 -5.92 -2.62
CA VAL A 67 7.63 -4.45 -2.68
C VAL A 67 8.15 -3.82 -1.39
N LEU A 68 7.67 -4.29 -0.22
CA LEU A 68 8.07 -3.73 1.07
C LEU A 68 9.51 -4.10 1.49
N SER A 69 10.05 -5.18 0.94
CA SER A 69 11.46 -5.56 1.15
C SER A 69 12.40 -4.82 0.20
N GLY A 70 11.87 -4.19 -0.86
CA GLY A 70 12.68 -3.60 -1.93
C GLY A 70 13.24 -4.66 -2.88
N ASP A 71 12.66 -5.85 -2.91
CA ASP A 71 13.02 -6.88 -3.87
C ASP A 71 12.60 -6.43 -5.29
N PRO A 72 13.27 -6.91 -6.35
CA PRO A 72 12.83 -6.66 -7.72
C PRO A 72 11.40 -7.14 -7.94
N VAL A 73 10.56 -6.27 -8.49
CA VAL A 73 9.16 -6.55 -8.82
C VAL A 73 8.84 -6.06 -10.22
N ASP A 74 7.88 -6.72 -10.87
CA ASP A 74 7.38 -6.35 -12.19
C ASP A 74 6.26 -5.30 -12.13
N ASP A 75 5.76 -5.00 -10.93
CA ASP A 75 4.57 -4.21 -10.62
C ASP A 75 4.70 -3.73 -9.17
N PHE A 76 4.29 -2.49 -8.86
CA PHE A 76 4.28 -1.93 -7.50
C PHE A 76 2.89 -1.94 -6.82
N GLY A 77 1.85 -2.37 -7.53
CA GLY A 77 0.46 -2.32 -7.12
C GLY A 77 -0.12 -0.92 -7.24
N THR A 78 -1.17 -0.67 -6.46
CA THR A 78 -1.96 0.58 -6.48
C THR A 78 -1.90 1.33 -5.15
N ALA A 79 -1.09 0.87 -4.20
CA ALA A 79 -1.00 1.40 -2.83
C ALA A 79 -0.83 2.92 -2.79
N LEU A 80 -0.01 3.47 -3.69
CA LEU A 80 0.38 4.88 -3.72
C LEU A 80 -0.51 5.76 -4.60
N VAL A 81 -1.34 5.15 -5.45
CA VAL A 81 -2.30 5.86 -6.31
C VAL A 81 -3.66 5.15 -6.23
N PRO A 82 -4.33 5.21 -5.06
CA PRO A 82 -5.69 4.71 -4.94
C PRO A 82 -6.64 5.56 -5.78
N HIS A 83 -7.80 5.01 -6.15
CA HIS A 83 -8.74 5.66 -7.06
C HIS A 83 -9.12 7.10 -6.67
N ARG A 84 -9.28 7.37 -5.36
CA ARG A 84 -9.56 8.72 -4.83
C ARG A 84 -8.52 9.80 -5.17
N CYS A 85 -7.30 9.40 -5.55
CA CYS A 85 -6.22 10.31 -5.91
C CYS A 85 -6.14 10.58 -7.43
N MET A 86 -6.93 9.87 -8.25
CA MET A 86 -6.89 9.99 -9.72
C MET A 86 -7.41 11.33 -10.25
N VAL A 87 -8.17 12.08 -9.42
CA VAL A 87 -8.70 13.41 -9.73
C VAL A 87 -7.61 14.49 -9.79
N HIS A 88 -6.45 14.26 -9.17
CA HIS A 88 -5.36 15.23 -9.15
C HIS A 88 -4.61 15.30 -10.47
N TRP A 89 -3.94 16.42 -10.69
CA TRP A 89 -3.00 16.55 -11.80
C TRP A 89 -1.79 15.65 -11.55
N ASN A 90 -1.64 14.64 -12.42
CA ASN A 90 -0.63 13.59 -12.30
C ASN A 90 0.19 13.55 -13.58
N ILE A 91 1.52 13.56 -13.47
CA ILE A 91 2.41 13.37 -14.62
C ILE A 91 2.81 11.90 -14.67
N TRP A 92 2.25 11.16 -15.63
CA TRP A 92 2.44 9.73 -15.81
C TRP A 92 3.57 9.44 -16.80
N LEU A 93 4.49 8.56 -16.40
CA LEU A 93 5.70 8.27 -17.16
C LEU A 93 6.03 6.78 -17.06
N ALA A 94 6.45 6.19 -18.18
CA ALA A 94 6.88 4.78 -18.21
C ALA A 94 8.35 4.60 -17.80
N SER A 95 9.18 5.63 -17.95
CA SER A 95 10.60 5.61 -17.57
C SER A 95 10.82 6.21 -16.17
N TYR A 96 11.62 5.51 -15.37
CA TYR A 96 12.05 6.01 -14.06
C TYR A 96 12.95 7.24 -14.23
N GLU A 97 13.85 7.23 -15.21
CA GLU A 97 14.82 8.30 -15.46
C GLU A 97 14.12 9.62 -15.80
N GLU A 98 13.10 9.55 -16.67
CA GLU A 98 12.24 10.70 -17.01
C GLU A 98 11.48 11.19 -15.78
N ALA A 99 10.88 10.27 -15.02
CA ALA A 99 10.11 10.62 -13.82
C ALA A 99 10.99 11.25 -12.73
N HIS A 100 12.20 10.75 -12.56
CA HIS A 100 13.18 11.31 -11.65
C HIS A 100 13.61 12.72 -12.07
N ALA A 101 13.81 12.96 -13.37
CA ALA A 101 14.14 14.28 -13.90
C ALA A 101 12.99 15.29 -13.68
N ILE A 102 11.77 14.92 -14.06
CA ILE A 102 10.57 15.76 -13.90
C ILE A 102 10.28 16.04 -12.42
N ARG A 103 10.44 15.05 -11.53
CA ARG A 103 10.33 15.25 -10.08
C ARG A 103 11.28 16.35 -9.60
N ARG A 104 12.54 16.36 -10.06
CA ARG A 104 13.51 17.41 -9.67
C ARG A 104 13.11 18.77 -10.22
N GLU A 105 12.67 18.85 -11.47
CA GLU A 105 12.24 20.10 -12.09
C GLU A 105 11.02 20.71 -11.37
N LYS A 106 10.03 19.88 -11.04
CA LYS A 106 8.78 20.32 -10.41
C LYS A 106 8.83 20.33 -8.88
N SER A 107 9.94 19.89 -8.27
CA SER A 107 10.05 19.65 -6.83
C SER A 107 8.94 18.74 -6.26
N GLY A 108 8.38 17.84 -7.08
CA GLY A 108 7.25 16.97 -6.73
C GLY A 108 7.66 15.70 -5.97
N PHE A 109 6.71 14.79 -5.81
CA PHE A 109 6.93 13.45 -5.25
C PHE A 109 6.87 12.41 -6.37
N LEU A 110 7.86 11.54 -6.42
CA LEU A 110 7.90 10.42 -7.35
C LEU A 110 7.33 9.18 -6.66
N LEU A 111 6.20 8.70 -7.16
CA LEU A 111 5.52 7.49 -6.70
C LEU A 111 5.54 6.42 -7.78
N ALA A 112 5.38 5.17 -7.35
CA ALA A 112 5.20 4.03 -8.26
C ALA A 112 3.72 3.67 -8.38
N TYR A 113 3.28 3.32 -9.58
CA TYR A 113 1.95 2.78 -9.83
C TYR A 113 2.02 1.71 -10.90
N ARG A 114 1.70 0.48 -10.52
CA ARG A 114 1.84 -0.66 -11.40
C ARG A 114 3.23 -0.74 -12.02
N LYS A 115 3.33 -0.56 -13.33
CA LYS A 115 4.59 -0.54 -14.10
C LYS A 115 5.07 0.87 -14.43
N ASP A 116 4.27 1.86 -14.05
CA ASP A 116 4.47 3.26 -14.37
C ASP A 116 4.94 4.03 -13.14
N PHE A 117 5.40 5.24 -13.42
CA PHE A 117 5.83 6.23 -12.47
C PHE A 117 4.92 7.44 -12.55
N VAL A 118 4.66 8.05 -11.40
CA VAL A 118 3.84 9.25 -11.34
C VAL A 118 4.54 10.32 -10.51
N VAL A 119 4.62 11.53 -11.06
CA VAL A 119 5.05 12.72 -10.33
C VAL A 119 3.82 13.50 -9.92
N VAL A 120 3.72 13.78 -8.62
CA VAL A 120 2.56 14.41 -7.98
C VAL A 120 2.95 15.58 -7.09
N ASP A 121 1.98 16.40 -6.72
CA ASP A 121 2.14 17.56 -5.84
C ASP A 121 1.77 17.27 -4.36
N ASP A 122 1.85 18.31 -3.53
CA ASP A 122 1.48 18.23 -2.10
C ASP A 122 -0.01 17.87 -1.91
N HIS A 123 -0.91 18.33 -2.78
CA HIS A 123 -2.36 18.11 -2.65
C HIS A 123 -2.72 16.64 -2.87
N PHE A 124 -2.02 15.99 -3.81
CA PHE A 124 -2.08 14.55 -3.98
C PHE A 124 -1.66 13.83 -2.69
N ILE A 125 -0.53 14.21 -2.09
CA ILE A 125 0.01 13.54 -0.89
C ILE A 125 -0.96 13.66 0.30
N VAL A 126 -1.60 14.82 0.48
CA VAL A 126 -2.67 15.02 1.47
C VAL A 126 -3.84 14.07 1.20
N THR A 127 -4.30 13.97 -0.05
CA THR A 127 -5.42 13.09 -0.44
C THR A 127 -5.08 11.60 -0.31
N LEU A 128 -3.82 11.25 -0.55
CA LEU A 128 -3.29 9.90 -0.29
C LEU A 128 -3.40 9.56 1.20
N GLY A 129 -3.35 10.56 2.06
CA GLY A 129 -3.51 10.48 3.51
C GLY A 129 -2.20 10.68 4.27
N LEU A 130 -1.15 11.20 3.62
CA LEU A 130 0.14 11.49 4.22
C LEU A 130 0.33 13.00 4.37
N ALA A 131 1.25 13.42 5.24
CA ALA A 131 1.61 14.83 5.38
C ALA A 131 2.73 15.15 4.39
N PRO A 132 2.59 16.14 3.48
CA PRO A 132 3.65 16.53 2.54
C PRO A 132 4.93 17.01 3.24
N GLU A 133 4.79 17.62 4.42
CA GLU A 133 5.86 18.14 5.27
C GLU A 133 6.55 17.09 6.15
N ASP A 134 6.10 15.84 6.10
CA ASP A 134 6.70 14.74 6.87
C ASP A 134 8.22 14.65 6.58
N ALA A 135 9.04 14.70 7.62
CA ALA A 135 10.49 14.71 7.47
C ALA A 135 11.03 13.46 6.74
N ASP A 136 10.27 12.35 6.76
CA ASP A 136 10.61 11.14 6.02
C ASP A 136 10.62 11.36 4.49
N TRP A 137 9.78 12.26 3.96
CA TRP A 137 9.83 12.63 2.54
C TRP A 137 11.15 13.28 2.16
N LYS A 138 11.64 14.21 2.99
CA LYS A 138 12.92 14.87 2.77
C LYS A 138 14.08 13.86 2.88
N ARG A 139 14.03 12.95 3.84
CA ARG A 139 15.04 11.88 4.02
C ARG A 139 15.13 10.96 2.80
N MET A 140 14.00 10.65 2.17
CA MET A 140 13.96 9.83 0.96
C MET A 140 14.31 10.59 -0.33
N GLY A 141 14.43 11.93 -0.28
CA GLY A 141 14.57 12.76 -1.47
C GLY A 141 13.29 12.85 -2.31
N ARG A 142 12.12 12.64 -1.70
CA ARG A 142 10.80 12.55 -2.36
C ARG A 142 10.77 11.49 -3.48
N ASP A 143 11.63 10.49 -3.38
CA ASP A 143 11.68 9.32 -4.25
C ASP A 143 11.13 8.10 -3.53
N TRP A 144 9.94 7.64 -3.92
CA TRP A 144 9.40 6.42 -3.35
C TRP A 144 10.02 5.17 -3.98
N VAL A 145 10.40 5.24 -5.26
CA VAL A 145 10.90 4.11 -6.06
C VAL A 145 12.30 3.72 -5.57
N HIS A 146 13.20 4.69 -5.57
CA HIS A 146 14.60 4.54 -5.13
C HIS A 146 14.90 5.52 -3.98
N PRO A 147 14.39 5.25 -2.77
CA PRO A 147 14.56 6.16 -1.64
C PRO A 147 16.01 6.20 -1.17
N ALA A 148 16.50 7.40 -0.86
CA ALA A 148 17.80 7.55 -0.19
C ALA A 148 17.80 6.99 1.25
N ASP A 149 16.61 6.86 1.88
CA ASP A 149 16.42 6.30 3.23
C ASP A 149 15.29 5.26 3.21
N ALA A 150 15.65 3.98 3.09
CA ALA A 150 14.67 2.88 3.10
C ALA A 150 13.85 2.79 4.42
N PRO A 151 14.44 2.97 5.61
CA PRO A 151 13.68 3.10 6.86
C PRO A 151 12.64 4.23 6.88
N ALA A 152 12.90 5.37 6.23
CA ALA A 152 11.91 6.45 6.07
C ALA A 152 10.73 6.00 5.21
N ARG A 153 11.01 5.29 4.10
CA ARG A 153 9.95 4.71 3.26
C ARG A 153 9.06 3.75 4.04
N ASP A 154 9.66 2.87 4.86
CA ASP A 154 8.91 1.94 5.71
C ASP A 154 8.01 2.65 6.73
N ARG A 155 8.44 3.80 7.27
CA ARG A 155 7.61 4.62 8.17
C ARG A 155 6.43 5.26 7.44
N LEU A 156 6.64 5.77 6.21
CA LEU A 156 5.54 6.32 5.40
C LEU A 156 4.56 5.23 4.96
N TYR A 157 5.03 4.05 4.56
CA TYR A 157 4.15 2.89 4.31
C TYR A 157 3.31 2.54 5.53
N LEU A 158 3.91 2.51 6.73
CA LEU A 158 3.16 2.23 7.97
C LEU A 158 2.05 3.27 8.19
N LYS A 159 2.36 4.56 8.02
CA LYS A 159 1.37 5.66 8.15
C LYS A 159 0.24 5.48 7.14
N LEU A 160 0.58 5.15 5.90
CA LEU A 160 -0.38 4.91 4.81
C LEU A 160 -1.31 3.73 5.10
N PHE A 161 -0.75 2.57 5.46
CA PHE A 161 -1.53 1.35 5.67
C PHE A 161 -2.42 1.42 6.90
N ARG A 162 -2.03 2.16 7.94
CA ARG A 162 -2.93 2.44 9.06
C ARG A 162 -4.22 3.12 8.58
N LYS A 163 -4.16 3.99 7.58
CA LYS A 163 -5.35 4.63 7.03
C LYS A 163 -6.13 3.72 6.08
N GLN A 164 -5.43 3.03 5.18
CA GLN A 164 -6.05 2.21 4.15
C GLN A 164 -6.69 0.92 4.70
N VAL A 165 -6.01 0.23 5.62
CA VAL A 165 -6.45 -1.08 6.12
C VAL A 165 -7.43 -0.95 7.29
N ASP A 166 -7.28 0.07 8.15
CA ASP A 166 -8.22 0.26 9.27
C ASP A 166 -9.62 0.65 8.77
N ALA A 167 -9.70 1.40 7.66
CA ALA A 167 -10.96 1.72 7.00
C ALA A 167 -11.65 0.49 6.41
N ALA A 168 -10.90 -0.54 6.00
CA ALA A 168 -11.44 -1.69 5.27
C ALA A 168 -11.85 -2.88 6.15
N VAL A 169 -11.30 -3.00 7.37
CA VAL A 169 -11.60 -4.12 8.30
C VAL A 169 -12.75 -3.80 9.27
N VAL A 170 -13.21 -2.56 9.34
CA VAL A 170 -14.28 -2.08 10.26
C VAL A 170 -15.65 -1.95 9.57
N THR A 171 -15.69 -2.04 8.25
CA THR A 171 -16.92 -2.12 7.42
C THR A 171 -17.15 -3.53 6.92
#